data_AF-W2NWR7-F1
#
_entry.id   AF-W2NWR7-F1
#
_cell.length_a   1.000
_cell.length_b   1.000
_cell.length_c   1.000
_cell.angle_alpha   90.00
_cell.angle_beta   90.00
_cell.angle_gamma   90.00
#
_symmetry.space_group_name_H-M   'P 1'
#
loop_
_entity.id
_entity.type
_entity.pdbx_description
1 polymer ?
#
loop_
_entity_poly.entity_id
_entity_poly.type
_entity_poly.pdbx_seq_one_letter_code
_entity_poly.pdbx_strand_id
1 'polypeptide(L)'
;MASHSEPTAYGTSSLASDERLSARAAARRKWIRWGIIGASTGIIVIGLVVLGISFHSAKSTVSTASPNEEEIECFQSSNIDNVTNMMEPIKGLKWKLGGEKTTDSFIAIDVDTKYQEIMGFGGAFTEAAALQFHKLPKDKQEEVLTLYFDKNKGSAYNFGRVPMGSCDFSVGSYNFAETEKDMELKDFDVD
;
A
#
# COMPACT_ATOMS: atom_id res chain seq x y z
N MET A 1 14.40 -2.57 32.93
CA MET A 1 15.01 -3.52 31.97
C MET A 1 14.65 -3.06 30.58
N ALA A 2 15.61 -2.43 29.89
CA ALA A 2 15.40 -1.90 28.54
C ALA A 2 15.33 -3.08 27.56
N SER A 3 14.22 -3.22 26.82
CA SER A 3 14.13 -4.18 25.73
C SER A 3 14.84 -3.59 24.52
N HIS A 4 15.98 -4.16 24.16
CA HIS A 4 16.63 -3.88 22.89
C HIS A 4 15.70 -4.35 21.76
N SER A 5 15.19 -3.40 20.97
CA SER A 5 14.51 -3.70 19.71
C SER A 5 15.56 -3.74 18.60
N GLU A 6 15.82 -4.91 18.04
CA GLU A 6 16.62 -4.99 16.83
C GLU A 6 15.86 -4.35 15.66
N PRO A 7 16.50 -3.43 14.90
CA PRO A 7 15.90 -2.95 13.66
C PRO A 7 15.87 -4.08 12.64
N THR A 8 14.75 -4.22 11.92
CA THR A 8 14.74 -5.06 10.73
C THR A 8 15.69 -4.43 9.70
N ALA A 9 16.45 -5.25 8.99
CA ALA A 9 17.44 -4.79 8.00
C ALA A 9 16.84 -3.95 6.85
N TYR A 10 15.50 -3.82 6.78
CA TYR A 10 14.76 -3.23 5.67
C TYR A 10 13.87 -2.03 6.06
N GLY A 11 14.09 -1.41 7.21
CA GLY A 11 13.46 -0.12 7.53
C GLY A 11 11.94 -0.15 7.75
N THR A 12 11.34 -1.33 7.88
CA THR A 12 9.97 -1.46 8.42
C THR A 12 10.07 -1.44 9.95
N SER A 13 9.09 -0.83 10.61
CA SER A 13 9.00 -0.80 12.08
C SER A 13 9.18 -2.22 12.65
N SER A 14 9.90 -2.32 13.78
CA SER A 14 10.07 -3.63 14.42
C SER A 14 8.69 -4.20 14.78
N LEU A 15 8.48 -5.51 14.63
CA LEU A 15 7.20 -6.17 14.96
C LEU A 15 6.72 -5.82 16.39
N ALA A 16 7.67 -5.65 17.33
CA ALA A 16 7.38 -5.22 18.69
C ALA A 16 6.85 -3.78 18.79
N SER A 17 7.22 -2.89 17.87
CA SER A 17 6.68 -1.53 17.76
C SER A 17 5.22 -1.57 17.30
N ASP A 18 4.91 -2.42 16.32
CA ASP A 18 3.57 -2.56 15.75
C ASP A 18 2.59 -3.23 16.72
N GLU A 19 3.04 -4.24 17.48
CA GLU A 19 2.25 -4.84 18.58
C GLU A 19 1.92 -3.82 19.67
N ARG A 20 2.87 -2.94 20.02
CA ARG A 20 2.61 -1.87 21.01
C ARG A 20 1.64 -0.82 20.48
N LEU A 21 1.74 -0.44 19.21
CA LEU A 21 0.82 0.50 18.58
C LEU A 21 -0.58 -0.09 18.45
N SER A 22 -0.70 -1.35 18.05
CA SER A 22 -1.98 -2.05 17.95
C SER A 22 -2.63 -2.28 19.32
N ALA A 23 -1.86 -2.64 20.35
CA ALA A 23 -2.33 -2.75 21.72
C ALA A 23 -2.81 -1.40 22.29
N ARG A 24 -2.08 -0.31 22.02
CA ARG A 24 -2.50 1.05 22.39
C ARG A 24 -3.76 1.50 21.64
N ALA A 25 -3.90 1.17 20.36
CA ALA A 25 -5.09 1.43 19.58
C ALA A 25 -6.31 0.63 20.08
N ALA A 26 -6.11 -0.64 20.47
CA ALA A 26 -7.16 -1.48 21.05
C ALA A 26 -7.64 -0.97 22.42
N ALA A 27 -6.72 -0.49 23.27
CA ALA A 27 -7.07 0.10 24.56
C ALA A 27 -7.85 1.42 24.42
N ARG A 28 -7.49 2.27 23.46
CA ARG A 28 -8.22 3.52 23.15
C ARG A 28 -9.65 3.28 22.65
N ARG A 29 -9.90 2.18 21.93
CA ARG A 29 -11.25 1.82 21.45
C ARG A 29 -12.22 1.41 22.56
N LYS A 30 -11.73 0.87 23.69
CA LYS A 30 -12.60 0.52 24.84
C LYS A 30 -13.18 1.75 25.54
N TRP A 31 -12.42 2.84 25.65
CA TRP A 31 -12.87 4.06 26.33
C TRP A 31 -13.85 4.89 25.49
N ILE A 32 -13.69 4.91 24.17
CA ILE A 32 -14.62 5.62 23.27
C ILE A 32 -15.99 4.90 23.19
N ARG A 33 -16.01 3.56 23.25
CA ARG A 33 -17.25 2.77 23.21
C ARG A 33 -18.16 2.99 24.42
N TRP A 34 -17.62 3.30 25.61
CA TRP A 34 -18.41 3.56 26.81
C TRP A 34 -18.71 5.04 27.05
N GLY A 35 -17.99 5.96 26.42
CA GLY A 35 -18.27 7.40 26.49
C GLY A 35 -19.44 7.87 25.62
N ILE A 36 -19.72 7.20 24.50
CA ILE A 36 -20.76 7.64 23.54
C ILE A 36 -22.15 7.03 23.82
N ILE A 37 -22.22 5.89 24.53
CA ILE A 37 -23.49 5.24 24.89
C ILE A 37 -24.22 5.99 26.03
N GLY A 38 -23.51 6.81 26.81
CA GLY A 38 -24.10 7.55 27.94
C GLY A 38 -24.70 8.92 27.63
N ALA A 39 -24.55 9.47 26.41
CA ALA A 39 -24.89 10.87 26.13
C ALA A 39 -25.72 11.11 24.85
N SER A 40 -26.35 10.08 24.26
CA SER A 40 -27.03 10.21 22.95
C SER A 40 -28.48 9.71 22.90
N THR A 41 -29.11 9.35 24.01
CA THR A 41 -30.54 8.96 24.04
C THR A 41 -31.51 10.14 24.26
N GLY A 42 -31.10 11.40 24.06
CA GLY A 42 -31.90 12.56 24.47
C GLY A 42 -32.32 13.58 23.42
N ILE A 43 -31.65 13.74 22.25
CA ILE A 43 -31.79 14.99 21.46
C ILE A 43 -32.05 14.80 19.95
N ILE A 44 -32.17 13.59 19.40
CA ILE A 44 -32.44 13.41 17.95
C ILE A 44 -33.73 12.60 17.72
N VAL A 45 -34.87 13.15 18.13
CA VAL A 45 -36.20 12.64 17.67
C VAL A 45 -37.14 13.76 17.16
N ILE A 46 -36.83 15.05 17.34
CA ILE A 46 -37.80 16.12 17.01
C ILE A 46 -37.49 16.88 15.69
N GLY A 47 -36.31 16.70 15.09
CA GLY A 47 -35.86 17.55 13.97
C GLY A 47 -36.04 17.04 12.53
N LEU A 48 -36.40 15.77 12.30
CA LEU A 48 -36.29 15.13 10.96
C LEU A 48 -37.63 14.65 10.37
N VAL A 49 -38.70 15.44 10.52
CA VAL A 49 -39.99 15.19 9.83
C VAL A 49 -40.35 16.31 8.83
N VAL A 50 -39.64 17.45 8.80
CA VAL A 50 -40.03 18.62 7.98
C VAL A 50 -39.29 18.75 6.63
N LEU A 51 -38.23 17.99 6.37
CA LEU A 51 -37.65 17.89 5.02
C LEU A 51 -37.69 16.44 4.55
N GLY A 52 -38.58 16.15 3.61
CA GLY A 52 -38.78 14.83 2.99
C GLY A 52 -37.58 14.35 2.19
N ILE A 53 -36.50 14.00 2.88
CA ILE A 53 -35.29 13.40 2.31
C ILE A 53 -35.44 11.89 2.45
N SER A 54 -35.79 11.23 1.34
CA SER A 54 -35.77 9.76 1.26
C SER A 54 -34.32 9.27 1.29
N PHE A 55 -33.93 8.61 2.38
CA PHE A 55 -32.66 7.87 2.44
C PHE A 55 -32.75 6.62 1.58
N HIS A 56 -32.15 6.65 0.38
CA HIS A 56 -31.86 5.42 -0.35
C HIS A 56 -30.74 4.67 0.39
N SER A 57 -31.10 3.56 1.04
CA SER A 57 -30.13 2.59 1.52
C SER A 57 -29.46 1.96 0.31
N ALA A 58 -28.28 2.46 -0.05
CA ALA A 58 -27.41 1.79 -1.00
C ALA A 58 -26.98 0.46 -0.37
N LYS A 59 -27.63 -0.64 -0.77
CA LYS A 59 -27.15 -1.98 -0.53
C LYS A 59 -25.76 -2.08 -1.16
N SER A 60 -24.72 -2.00 -0.34
CA SER A 60 -23.38 -2.41 -0.73
C SER A 60 -23.46 -3.90 -1.05
N THR A 61 -23.58 -4.19 -2.34
CA THR A 61 -23.44 -5.55 -2.86
C THR A 61 -21.94 -5.81 -2.80
N VAL A 62 -21.50 -6.44 -1.71
CA VAL A 62 -20.21 -7.11 -1.68
C VAL A 62 -20.30 -8.14 -2.78
N SER A 63 -19.71 -7.82 -3.94
CA SER A 63 -19.52 -8.78 -5.01
C SER A 63 -18.53 -9.80 -4.46
N THR A 64 -19.06 -10.86 -3.84
CA THR A 64 -18.33 -12.10 -3.65
C THR A 64 -17.96 -12.57 -5.06
N ALA A 65 -16.74 -12.23 -5.49
CA ALA A 65 -16.13 -12.93 -6.60
C ALA A 65 -16.17 -14.41 -6.25
N SER A 66 -16.92 -15.21 -7.00
CA SER A 66 -16.73 -16.66 -6.98
C SER A 66 -15.28 -16.90 -7.38
N PRO A 67 -14.43 -17.45 -6.50
CA PRO A 67 -13.09 -17.83 -6.91
C PRO A 67 -13.23 -18.94 -7.94
N ASN A 68 -12.52 -18.84 -9.06
CA ASN A 68 -12.30 -20.01 -9.92
C ASN A 68 -11.59 -21.05 -9.03
N GLU A 69 -12.30 -22.11 -8.63
CA GLU A 69 -11.98 -22.98 -7.49
C GLU A 69 -10.72 -23.85 -7.66
N GLU A 70 -9.97 -23.76 -8.76
CA GLU A 70 -9.14 -24.89 -9.19
C GLU A 70 -7.62 -24.67 -9.19
N GLU A 71 -7.11 -23.44 -9.25
CA GLU A 71 -5.66 -23.23 -9.44
C GLU A 71 -5.08 -22.17 -8.50
N ILE A 72 -3.98 -22.52 -7.83
CA ILE A 72 -3.16 -21.59 -7.03
C ILE A 72 -1.99 -21.18 -7.89
N GLU A 73 -1.91 -19.90 -8.23
CA GLU A 73 -0.72 -19.33 -8.84
C GLU A 73 0.29 -18.99 -7.75
N CYS A 74 1.51 -19.49 -7.91
CA CYS A 74 2.60 -19.22 -7.00
C CYS A 74 3.89 -19.00 -7.81
N PHE A 75 4.68 -18.02 -7.39
CA PHE A 75 5.94 -17.65 -8.02
C PHE A 75 7.04 -17.69 -6.98
N GLN A 76 8.23 -18.14 -7.37
CA GLN A 76 9.42 -18.08 -6.54
C GLN A 76 10.53 -17.27 -7.21
N SER A 77 11.29 -16.55 -6.40
CA SER A 77 12.59 -16.01 -6.79
C SER A 77 13.61 -16.55 -5.79
N SER A 78 14.74 -17.06 -6.29
CA SER A 78 15.79 -17.65 -5.47
C SER A 78 17.18 -17.22 -5.95
N ASN A 79 18.13 -17.18 -5.02
CA ASN A 79 19.55 -17.07 -5.32
C ASN A 79 20.26 -18.17 -4.55
N ILE A 80 20.73 -19.20 -5.27
CA ILE A 80 21.40 -20.38 -4.71
C ILE A 80 22.66 -20.61 -5.53
N ASP A 81 23.80 -20.77 -4.86
CA ASP A 81 25.10 -21.01 -5.51
C ASP A 81 25.43 -20.02 -6.64
N ASN A 82 25.14 -18.73 -6.42
CA ASN A 82 25.26 -17.63 -7.40
C ASN A 82 24.39 -17.76 -8.67
N VAL A 83 23.43 -18.68 -8.68
CA VAL A 83 22.40 -18.77 -9.71
C VAL A 83 21.15 -18.05 -9.22
N THR A 84 20.76 -17.00 -9.92
CA THR A 84 19.52 -16.26 -9.64
C THR A 84 18.41 -16.74 -10.55
N ASN A 85 17.34 -17.26 -9.95
CA ASN A 85 16.09 -17.52 -10.64
C ASN A 85 15.06 -16.48 -10.18
N MET A 86 14.37 -15.83 -11.11
CA MET A 86 13.40 -14.78 -10.80
C MET A 86 12.02 -15.15 -11.33
N MET A 87 10.99 -15.01 -10.49
CA MET A 87 9.58 -15.17 -10.85
C MET A 87 9.26 -16.52 -11.54
N GLU A 88 9.90 -17.60 -11.09
CA GLU A 88 9.62 -18.94 -11.59
C GLU A 88 8.25 -19.42 -11.11
N PRO A 89 7.36 -19.88 -12.01
CA PRO A 89 6.05 -20.40 -11.60
C PRO A 89 6.18 -21.76 -10.91
N ILE A 90 5.61 -21.88 -9.71
CA ILE A 90 5.45 -23.15 -9.02
C ILE A 90 4.16 -23.81 -9.54
N LYS A 91 4.32 -24.95 -10.22
CA LYS A 91 3.21 -25.69 -10.85
C LYS A 91 2.68 -26.78 -9.94
N GLY A 92 1.41 -27.16 -10.13
CA GLY A 92 0.81 -28.34 -9.50
C GLY A 92 0.25 -28.09 -8.08
N LEU A 93 0.19 -26.84 -7.63
CA LEU A 93 -0.52 -26.47 -6.41
C LEU A 93 -2.02 -26.55 -6.65
N LYS A 94 -2.75 -27.17 -5.72
CA LYS A 94 -4.20 -27.34 -5.79
C LYS A 94 -4.82 -27.03 -4.45
N TRP A 95 -5.95 -26.34 -4.48
CA TRP A 95 -6.78 -26.17 -3.29
C TRP A 95 -7.23 -27.55 -2.79
N LYS A 96 -7.15 -27.73 -1.48
CA LYS A 96 -7.72 -28.90 -0.78
C LYS A 96 -8.71 -28.38 0.25
N LEU A 97 -9.99 -28.72 0.07
CA LEU A 97 -11.02 -28.41 1.05
C LEU A 97 -10.81 -29.29 2.31
N GLY A 98 -10.79 -28.67 3.49
CA GLY A 98 -10.69 -29.39 4.76
C GLY A 98 -9.31 -29.98 5.07
N GLY A 99 -8.26 -29.14 5.05
CA GLY A 99 -6.88 -29.56 5.34
C GLY A 99 -6.75 -30.33 6.66
N GLU A 100 -6.01 -31.45 6.63
CA GLU A 100 -5.63 -32.15 7.85
C GLU A 100 -4.70 -31.28 8.70
N LYS A 101 -5.00 -31.11 9.98
CA LYS A 101 -4.15 -30.40 10.96
C LYS A 101 -2.91 -31.22 11.40
N THR A 102 -2.43 -32.12 10.55
CA THR A 102 -1.38 -33.09 10.89
C THR A 102 0.03 -32.57 10.63
N THR A 103 0.19 -31.30 10.25
CA THR A 103 1.49 -30.67 9.97
C THR A 103 1.98 -29.83 11.14
N ASP A 104 3.27 -29.94 11.48
CA ASP A 104 3.90 -29.14 12.54
C ASP A 104 4.06 -27.65 12.18
N SER A 105 3.97 -27.28 10.90
CA SER A 105 4.10 -25.90 10.42
C SER A 105 2.96 -25.53 9.47
N PHE A 106 2.18 -24.52 9.85
CA PHE A 106 1.08 -24.00 9.04
C PHE A 106 0.88 -22.49 9.25
N ILE A 107 0.30 -21.83 8.24
CA ILE A 107 -0.14 -20.43 8.31
C ILE A 107 -1.67 -20.43 8.17
N ALA A 108 -2.36 -19.77 9.10
CA ALA A 108 -3.80 -19.59 9.06
C ALA A 108 -4.15 -18.14 8.73
N ILE A 109 -5.11 -17.94 7.82
CA ILE A 109 -5.57 -16.61 7.40
C ILE A 109 -6.98 -16.41 7.97
N ASP A 110 -7.16 -15.35 8.77
CA ASP A 110 -8.46 -14.87 9.22
C ASP A 110 -8.91 -13.73 8.30
N VAL A 111 -9.96 -13.97 7.51
CA VAL A 111 -10.49 -13.02 6.51
C VAL A 111 -11.44 -11.97 7.11
N ASP A 112 -11.91 -12.17 8.35
CA ASP A 112 -12.81 -11.23 9.03
C ASP A 112 -12.04 -10.09 9.71
N THR A 113 -10.79 -10.35 10.09
CA THR A 113 -9.88 -9.34 10.66
C THR A 113 -9.23 -8.53 9.55
N LYS A 114 -9.61 -7.25 9.43
CA LYS A 114 -9.09 -6.30 8.43
C LYS A 114 -8.12 -5.29 9.04
N TYR A 115 -7.13 -4.89 8.23
CA TYR A 115 -6.13 -3.87 8.56
C TYR A 115 -6.19 -2.69 7.58
N GLN A 116 -5.05 -2.09 7.22
CA GLN A 116 -4.97 -0.97 6.29
C GLN A 116 -5.34 -1.37 4.86
N GLU A 117 -5.83 -0.39 4.10
CA GLU A 117 -5.91 -0.48 2.65
C GLU A 117 -4.53 -0.28 2.03
N ILE A 118 -4.20 -1.06 0.99
CA ILE A 118 -2.96 -0.93 0.24
C ILE A 118 -3.24 -0.05 -0.98
N MET A 119 -2.67 1.16 -0.99
CA MET A 119 -2.88 2.12 -2.07
C MET A 119 -2.20 1.70 -3.38
N GLY A 120 -1.06 1.01 -3.29
CA GLY A 120 -0.31 0.55 -4.45
C GLY A 120 1.17 0.33 -4.20
N PHE A 121 1.88 -0.02 -5.26
CA PHE A 121 3.33 -0.24 -5.28
C PHE A 121 3.92 0.48 -6.49
N GLY A 122 5.18 0.92 -6.36
CA GLY A 122 5.71 1.94 -7.23
C GLY A 122 7.18 2.26 -7.10
N GLY A 123 7.60 3.28 -7.85
CA GLY A 123 8.95 3.83 -7.83
C GLY A 123 8.96 5.36 -7.72
N ALA A 124 10.16 5.93 -7.64
CA ALA A 124 10.35 7.38 -7.65
C ALA A 124 10.77 7.86 -9.05
N PHE A 125 10.14 8.92 -9.53
CA PHE A 125 10.45 9.58 -10.80
C PHE A 125 11.43 10.73 -10.54
N THR A 126 12.67 10.39 -10.17
CA THR A 126 13.73 11.38 -9.96
C THR A 126 14.29 11.88 -11.28
N GLU A 127 14.95 13.04 -11.27
CA GLU A 127 15.63 13.57 -12.44
C GLU A 127 16.68 12.59 -12.98
N ALA A 128 17.49 11.98 -12.11
CA ALA A 128 18.43 10.94 -12.51
C ALA A 128 17.75 9.77 -13.24
N ALA A 129 16.61 9.28 -12.73
CA ALA A 129 15.85 8.21 -13.39
C ALA A 129 15.36 8.65 -14.78
N ALA A 130 14.83 9.87 -14.89
CA ALA A 130 14.37 10.44 -16.17
C ALA A 130 15.52 10.60 -17.18
N LEU A 131 16.68 11.10 -16.75
CA LEU A 131 17.85 11.27 -17.60
C LEU A 131 18.40 9.92 -18.10
N GLN A 132 18.47 8.90 -17.24
CA GLN A 132 18.91 7.56 -17.69
C GLN A 132 17.88 6.92 -18.63
N PHE A 133 16.60 7.06 -18.34
CA PHE A 133 15.53 6.62 -19.24
C PHE A 133 15.62 7.29 -20.61
N HIS A 134 15.86 8.61 -20.65
CA HIS A 134 15.97 9.37 -21.89
C HIS A 134 17.18 8.96 -22.75
N LYS A 135 18.27 8.47 -22.14
CA LYS A 135 19.45 7.95 -22.86
C LYS A 135 19.20 6.63 -23.57
N LEU A 136 18.13 5.90 -23.22
CA LEU A 136 17.78 4.64 -23.87
C LEU A 136 17.25 4.87 -25.29
N PRO A 137 17.51 3.95 -26.24
CA PRO A 137 16.78 3.88 -27.50
C PRO A 137 15.26 3.75 -27.29
N LYS A 138 14.46 4.18 -28.27
CA LYS A 138 12.99 4.25 -28.14
C LYS A 138 12.32 2.90 -27.85
N ASP A 139 12.81 1.82 -28.45
CA ASP A 139 12.34 0.46 -28.19
C ASP A 139 12.62 0.02 -26.74
N LYS A 140 13.77 0.42 -26.19
CA LYS A 140 14.13 0.13 -24.79
C LYS A 140 13.39 1.00 -23.78
N GLN A 141 13.05 2.25 -24.15
CA GLN A 141 12.14 3.08 -23.35
C GLN A 141 10.78 2.38 -23.18
N GLU A 142 10.20 1.88 -24.28
CA GLU A 142 8.93 1.16 -24.25
C GLU A 142 8.99 -0.15 -23.47
N GLU A 143 10.10 -0.89 -23.61
CA GLU A 143 10.33 -2.13 -22.84
C GLU A 143 10.35 -1.85 -21.33
N VAL A 144 11.06 -0.80 -20.89
CA VAL A 144 11.11 -0.41 -19.47
C VAL A 144 9.71 -0.02 -18.96
N LEU A 145 8.96 0.76 -19.73
CA LEU A 145 7.59 1.14 -19.35
C LEU A 145 6.67 -0.09 -19.26
N THR A 146 6.79 -1.03 -20.20
CA THR A 146 6.04 -2.29 -20.17
C THR A 146 6.39 -3.10 -18.93
N LEU A 147 7.68 -3.29 -18.64
CA LEU A 147 8.14 -4.09 -17.50
C LEU A 147 7.73 -3.50 -16.14
N TYR A 148 7.65 -2.17 -16.00
CA TYR A 148 7.18 -1.56 -14.76
C TYR A 148 5.66 -1.50 -14.66
N PHE A 149 4.96 -1.04 -15.70
CA PHE A 149 3.57 -0.57 -15.57
C PHE A 149 2.52 -1.46 -16.26
N ASP A 150 2.90 -2.34 -17.19
CA ASP A 150 1.94 -3.28 -17.78
C ASP A 150 1.45 -4.28 -16.73
N LYS A 151 0.13 -4.50 -16.69
CA LYS A 151 -0.53 -5.35 -15.69
C LYS A 151 -0.29 -6.85 -15.89
N ASN A 152 -0.05 -7.26 -17.13
CA ASN A 152 0.03 -8.67 -17.52
C ASN A 152 1.46 -9.07 -17.92
N LYS A 153 2.21 -8.13 -18.48
CA LYS A 153 3.56 -8.33 -19.01
C LYS A 153 4.65 -7.76 -18.10
N GLY A 154 4.28 -7.04 -17.05
CA GLY A 154 5.20 -6.33 -16.16
C GLY A 154 4.82 -6.46 -14.69
N SER A 155 5.39 -5.56 -13.88
CA SER A 155 5.25 -5.54 -12.42
C SER A 155 3.98 -4.84 -11.93
N ALA A 156 3.14 -4.34 -12.84
CA ALA A 156 1.89 -3.65 -12.55
C ALA A 156 2.02 -2.49 -11.54
N TYR A 157 3.12 -1.73 -11.59
CA TYR A 157 3.27 -0.52 -10.76
C TYR A 157 2.09 0.43 -11.02
N ASN A 158 1.51 0.91 -9.94
CA ASN A 158 0.31 1.75 -9.96
C ASN A 158 0.40 2.93 -8.98
N PHE A 159 1.56 3.11 -8.36
CA PHE A 159 1.85 4.19 -7.44
C PHE A 159 3.20 4.81 -7.80
N GLY A 160 3.43 6.07 -7.42
CA GLY A 160 4.71 6.70 -7.71
C GLY A 160 4.96 7.98 -6.95
N ARG A 161 6.24 8.30 -6.76
CA ARG A 161 6.70 9.48 -6.04
C ARG A 161 7.42 10.42 -6.99
N VAL A 162 7.01 11.69 -7.01
CA VAL A 162 7.68 12.75 -7.78
C VAL A 162 8.28 13.75 -6.78
N PRO A 163 9.60 14.02 -6.82
CA PRO A 163 10.18 15.12 -6.05
C PRO A 163 9.61 16.48 -6.47
N MET A 164 9.43 17.40 -5.52
CA MET A 164 9.15 18.82 -5.80
C MET A 164 10.45 19.60 -5.67
N GLY A 165 10.88 20.27 -6.73
CA GLY A 165 12.24 20.81 -6.84
C GLY A 165 13.30 19.70 -7.00
N SER A 166 14.55 20.05 -6.70
CA SER A 166 15.66 19.10 -6.73
C SER A 166 15.66 18.12 -5.56
N CYS A 167 16.36 17.00 -5.76
CA CYS A 167 16.77 16.10 -4.69
C CYS A 167 18.24 15.70 -4.86
N ASP A 168 18.77 14.84 -3.98
CA ASP A 168 20.11 14.26 -4.11
C ASP A 168 20.30 13.42 -5.39
N PHE A 169 19.20 13.00 -6.03
CA PHE A 169 19.16 12.39 -7.37
C PHE A 169 18.85 13.38 -8.49
N SER A 170 19.17 14.66 -8.30
CA SER A 170 19.16 15.70 -9.32
C SER A 170 20.58 16.06 -9.78
N VAL A 171 20.73 16.63 -10.97
CA VAL A 171 22.04 17.04 -11.50
C VAL A 171 22.62 18.25 -10.75
N GLY A 172 21.76 19.01 -10.08
CA GLY A 172 22.11 20.15 -9.26
C GLY A 172 20.99 20.48 -8.27
N SER A 173 21.25 21.43 -7.39
CA SER A 173 20.26 21.97 -6.47
C SER A 173 19.47 23.09 -7.14
N TYR A 174 18.15 22.96 -7.13
CA TYR A 174 17.18 23.93 -7.61
C TYR A 174 15.86 23.78 -6.87
N ASN A 175 15.05 24.82 -6.92
CA ASN A 175 13.70 24.91 -6.39
C ASN A 175 12.86 25.76 -7.35
N PHE A 176 11.54 25.66 -7.24
CA PHE A 176 10.62 26.38 -8.12
C PHE A 176 10.41 27.85 -7.75
N ALA A 177 11.03 28.33 -6.67
CA ALA A 177 10.90 29.70 -6.17
C ALA A 177 12.23 30.17 -5.57
N GLU A 178 13.16 30.57 -6.44
CA GLU A 178 14.52 30.99 -6.06
C GLU A 178 14.63 32.49 -5.77
N THR A 179 13.67 33.31 -6.22
CA THR A 179 13.70 34.77 -5.96
C THR A 179 13.55 35.07 -4.47
N GLU A 180 14.56 35.72 -3.89
CA GLU A 180 14.51 36.13 -2.49
C GLU A 180 13.32 37.07 -2.20
N LYS A 181 12.63 36.80 -1.09
CA LYS A 181 11.49 37.59 -0.58
C LYS A 181 10.26 37.61 -1.51
N ASP A 182 10.17 36.72 -2.49
CA ASP A 182 8.98 36.53 -3.30
C ASP A 182 7.90 35.72 -2.56
N MET A 183 7.34 36.31 -1.51
CA MET A 183 6.29 35.68 -0.71
C MET A 183 4.97 35.53 -1.47
N GLU A 184 4.83 36.21 -2.60
CA GLU A 184 3.65 36.16 -3.48
C GLU A 184 3.83 35.15 -4.64
N LEU A 185 4.99 34.49 -4.75
CA LEU A 185 5.32 33.52 -5.80
C LEU A 185 5.15 34.08 -7.22
N LYS A 186 5.52 35.35 -7.44
CA LYS A 186 5.47 36.01 -8.75
C LYS A 186 6.46 35.41 -9.75
N ASP A 187 7.59 34.91 -9.26
CA ASP A 187 8.66 34.33 -10.06
C ASP A 187 8.70 32.80 -9.93
N PHE A 188 7.58 32.18 -9.51
CA PHE A 188 7.49 30.72 -9.46
C PHE A 188 7.58 30.13 -10.87
N ASP A 189 8.52 29.20 -11.06
CA ASP A 189 8.79 28.56 -12.34
C ASP A 189 9.04 27.06 -12.15
N VAL A 190 8.53 26.27 -13.09
CA VAL A 190 8.66 24.79 -13.10
C VAL A 190 9.57 24.31 -14.22
N ASP A 191 10.01 25.21 -15.10
CA ASP A 191 10.93 24.93 -16.21
C ASP A 191 12.39 24.84 -15.76
#